data_AF-A0A818WMJ2-F1
#
_entry.id   AF-A0A818WMJ2-F1
#
_cell.length_a   1.000
_cell.length_b   1.000
_cell.length_c   1.000
_cell.angle_alpha   90.00
_cell.angle_beta   90.00
_cell.angle_gamma   90.00
#
_symmetry.space_group_name_H-M   'P 1'
#
loop_
_entity.id
_entity.type
_entity.pdbx_description
1 polymer ?
#
loop_
_entity_poly.entity_id
_entity_poly.type
_entity_poly.pdbx_seq_one_letter_code
_entity_poly.pdbx_strand_id
1 'polypeptide(L)'
;MVSRTCQEPLRIGPPDLFLPGLVVGCLPYDGLRMSTLECFFSSSCISTILTYLEYYTQMDGSPPINFVPPTTLPLTISPLDSSTPSRFPKNTSIGTLLDEYFIEEWTFRMSYEDYFATCAPSHCNFEYVTRNNILYVATSVLGLYGGLTVGLRFIIWNVIRLYRSLKKHIRSRRVIAPS
;
A
#
# COMPACT_ATOMS: atom_id res chain seq x y z
N MET A 1 19.40 4.21 -7.31
CA MET A 1 19.93 5.37 -8.06
C MET A 1 18.91 5.69 -9.15
N VAL A 2 18.15 6.78 -9.01
CA VAL A 2 17.21 7.23 -10.03
C VAL A 2 18.00 7.96 -11.12
N SER A 3 17.85 7.55 -12.38
CA SER A 3 18.50 8.19 -13.53
C SER A 3 18.01 9.63 -13.65
N ARG A 4 18.93 10.62 -13.65
CA ARG A 4 18.61 12.06 -13.74
C ARG A 4 18.17 12.52 -15.15
N THR A 5 17.85 11.59 -16.04
CA THR A 5 17.63 11.86 -17.48
C THR A 5 16.21 12.30 -17.83
N CYS A 6 15.31 12.42 -16.87
CA CYS A 6 13.90 12.81 -17.08
C CYS A 6 13.41 13.83 -16.03
N GLN A 7 14.33 14.66 -15.54
CA GLN A 7 14.01 15.70 -14.56
C GLN A 7 14.11 17.06 -15.22
N GLU A 8 13.00 17.77 -15.26
CA GLU A 8 12.91 19.11 -15.84
C GLU A 8 12.10 20.03 -14.91
N PRO A 9 12.40 21.34 -14.91
CA PRO A 9 11.57 22.27 -14.16
C PRO A 9 10.16 22.33 -14.75
N LEU A 10 9.16 22.49 -13.89
CA LEU A 10 7.78 22.62 -14.33
C LEU A 10 7.61 23.91 -15.14
N ARG A 11 7.18 23.74 -16.39
CA ARG A 11 6.77 24.82 -17.29
C ARG A 11 5.31 24.69 -17.62
N ILE A 12 4.60 25.80 -17.60
CA ILE A 12 3.16 25.87 -17.80
C ILE A 12 2.88 26.81 -18.99
N GLY A 13 2.15 26.30 -19.99
CA GLY A 13 1.58 27.07 -21.10
C GLY A 13 2.56 27.62 -22.15
N PRO A 14 2.01 28.15 -23.25
CA PRO A 14 2.65 29.18 -24.07
C PRO A 14 2.18 30.59 -23.64
N PRO A 15 3.09 31.55 -23.35
CA PRO A 15 4.55 31.38 -23.28
C PRO A 15 4.98 30.54 -22.08
N ASP A 16 6.14 29.88 -22.21
CA ASP A 16 6.74 29.03 -21.16
C ASP A 16 6.88 29.78 -19.84
N LEU A 17 5.98 29.52 -18.89
CA LEU A 17 6.11 30.04 -17.54
C LEU A 17 6.82 29.02 -16.65
N PHE A 18 7.97 29.42 -16.11
CA PHE A 18 8.72 28.64 -15.13
C PHE A 18 8.15 28.83 -13.71
N LEU A 19 7.86 27.72 -13.02
CA LEU A 19 7.48 27.76 -11.60
C LEU A 19 8.66 27.37 -10.71
N PRO A 20 9.12 28.27 -9.83
CA PRO A 20 10.25 28.00 -8.95
C PRO A 20 9.92 26.84 -8.00
N GLY A 21 10.88 25.94 -7.86
CA GLY A 21 10.77 24.83 -6.93
C GLY A 21 9.94 23.63 -7.42
N LEU A 22 9.14 23.77 -8.48
CA LEU A 22 8.33 22.67 -9.02
C LEU A 22 9.08 21.96 -10.16
N VAL A 23 9.02 20.63 -10.13
CA VAL A 23 9.81 19.75 -11.01
C VAL A 23 8.91 18.65 -11.57
N VAL A 24 9.04 18.40 -12.87
CA VAL A 24 8.46 17.24 -13.53
C VAL A 24 9.51 16.13 -13.54
N GLY A 25 9.10 14.93 -13.13
CA GLY A 25 9.93 13.73 -13.19
C GLY A 25 9.32 12.69 -14.14
N CYS A 26 10.04 11.59 -14.36
CA CYS A 26 9.53 10.41 -15.08
C CYS A 26 8.15 9.96 -14.55
N LEU A 27 7.96 10.02 -13.24
CA LEU A 27 6.71 9.72 -12.56
C LEU A 27 6.25 10.97 -11.81
N PRO A 28 4.93 11.24 -11.75
CA PRO A 28 4.39 12.36 -10.98
C PRO A 28 4.85 12.35 -9.51
N TYR A 29 4.94 11.16 -8.92
CA TYR A 29 5.43 10.98 -7.55
C TYR A 29 6.91 11.37 -7.39
N ASP A 30 7.77 10.97 -8.32
CA ASP A 30 9.19 11.31 -8.28
C ASP A 30 9.41 12.81 -8.49
N GLY A 31 8.68 13.40 -9.45
CA GLY A 31 8.67 14.85 -9.68
C GLY A 31 8.18 15.62 -8.44
N LEU A 32 7.11 15.13 -7.81
CA LEU A 32 6.60 15.71 -6.57
C LEU A 32 7.65 15.65 -5.46
N ARG A 33 8.27 14.50 -5.20
CA ARG A 33 9.30 14.38 -4.16
C ARG A 33 10.51 15.27 -4.41
N MET A 34 10.88 15.49 -5.67
CA MET A 34 11.99 16.37 -6.04
C MET A 34 11.61 17.86 -6.03
N SER A 35 10.31 18.18 -6.09
CA SER A 35 9.80 19.55 -5.99
C SER A 35 9.93 20.09 -4.56
N THR A 36 9.79 21.41 -4.41
CA THR A 36 9.79 22.15 -3.13
C THR A 36 8.49 22.97 -3.03
N LEU A 37 8.22 23.52 -1.85
CA LEU A 37 7.04 24.37 -1.61
C LEU A 37 7.27 25.86 -1.90
N GLU A 38 8.41 26.23 -2.49
CA GLU A 38 8.84 27.62 -2.66
C GLU A 38 7.79 28.51 -3.36
N CYS A 39 7.20 28.03 -4.46
CA CYS A 39 6.15 28.75 -5.19
C CYS A 39 4.93 29.09 -4.31
N PHE A 40 4.57 28.23 -3.36
CA PHE A 40 3.37 28.39 -2.53
C PHE A 40 3.52 29.49 -1.47
N PHE A 41 4.73 30.00 -1.22
CA PHE A 41 4.95 31.19 -0.38
C PHE A 41 4.84 32.50 -1.16
N SER A 42 4.71 32.44 -2.49
CA SER A 42 4.65 33.61 -3.36
C SER A 42 3.24 33.85 -3.89
N SER A 43 2.67 35.02 -3.60
CA SER A 43 1.37 35.43 -4.14
C SER A 43 1.37 35.49 -5.66
N SER A 44 2.48 35.91 -6.28
CA SER A 44 2.62 35.98 -7.74
C SER A 44 2.68 34.61 -8.39
N CYS A 45 3.30 33.62 -7.73
CA CYS A 45 3.37 32.27 -8.29
C CYS A 45 1.99 31.59 -8.25
N ILE A 46 1.27 31.73 -7.13
CA ILE A 46 -0.10 31.22 -6.97
C ILE A 46 -1.05 31.89 -7.97
N SER A 47 -0.99 33.22 -8.11
CA SER A 47 -1.86 33.92 -9.06
C SER A 47 -1.63 33.43 -10.48
N THR A 48 -0.38 33.12 -10.84
CA THR A 48 -0.10 32.61 -12.20
C THR A 48 -0.64 31.20 -12.42
N ILE A 49 -0.57 30.32 -11.42
CA ILE A 49 -1.24 29.00 -11.48
C ILE A 49 -2.74 29.17 -11.66
N LEU A 50 -3.37 30.06 -10.88
CA LEU A 50 -4.81 30.30 -10.94
C LEU A 50 -5.25 30.85 -12.29
N THR A 51 -4.56 31.88 -12.80
CA THR A 51 -4.85 32.46 -14.12
C THR A 51 -4.68 31.42 -15.24
N TYR A 52 -3.69 30.54 -15.14
CA TYR A 52 -3.54 29.46 -16.11
C TYR A 52 -4.69 28.45 -16.03
N LEU A 53 -5.09 28.02 -14.83
CA LEU A 53 -6.23 27.12 -14.65
C LEU A 53 -7.52 27.74 -15.21
N GLU A 54 -7.75 29.04 -14.99
CA GLU A 54 -8.87 29.79 -15.59
C GLU A 54 -8.79 29.90 -17.11
N TYR A 55 -7.59 30.04 -17.67
CA TYR A 55 -7.39 30.09 -19.13
C TYR A 55 -7.71 28.74 -19.79
N TYR A 56 -7.28 27.63 -19.19
CA TYR A 56 -7.53 26.28 -19.71
C TYR A 56 -9.00 25.87 -19.67
N THR A 57 -9.76 26.37 -18.70
CA THR A 57 -11.22 26.15 -18.67
C THR A 57 -11.97 26.92 -19.75
N GLN A 58 -11.34 27.91 -20.40
CA GLN A 58 -11.97 28.78 -21.39
C GLN A 58 -11.65 28.43 -22.85
N MET A 59 -10.57 27.69 -23.13
CA MET A 59 -10.09 27.49 -24.52
C MET A 59 -10.30 26.11 -25.17
N ASP A 60 -10.81 25.07 -24.50
CA ASP A 60 -11.14 23.84 -25.22
C ASP A 60 -12.24 23.02 -24.53
N GLY A 61 -13.41 22.95 -25.16
CA GLY A 61 -14.62 22.38 -24.59
C GLY A 61 -14.62 20.86 -24.54
N SER A 62 -13.91 20.24 -23.59
CA SER A 62 -14.51 19.17 -22.78
C SER A 62 -13.65 18.83 -21.55
N PRO A 63 -14.08 19.15 -20.31
CA PRO A 63 -13.83 18.24 -19.19
C PRO A 63 -14.37 16.85 -19.54
N PRO A 64 -13.85 15.73 -18.98
CA PRO A 64 -14.55 14.45 -19.08
C PRO A 64 -16.00 14.70 -18.67
N ILE A 65 -16.95 14.20 -19.46
CA ILE A 65 -18.40 14.47 -19.51
C ILE A 65 -19.17 14.50 -18.16
N ASN A 66 -18.51 14.27 -17.03
CA ASN A 66 -19.05 14.34 -15.67
C ASN A 66 -18.18 15.16 -14.69
N PHE A 67 -17.16 15.88 -15.15
CA PHE A 67 -16.38 16.80 -14.32
C PHE A 67 -16.96 18.19 -14.48
N VAL A 68 -17.96 18.48 -13.65
CA VAL A 68 -18.42 19.83 -13.39
C VAL A 68 -17.42 20.44 -12.41
N PRO A 69 -16.47 21.30 -12.83
CA PRO A 69 -15.79 22.15 -11.87
C PRO A 69 -16.87 23.01 -11.20
N PRO A 70 -16.96 23.05 -9.87
CA PRO A 70 -17.95 23.88 -9.20
C PRO A 70 -17.81 25.32 -9.69
N THR A 71 -18.85 25.85 -10.33
CA THR A 71 -18.92 27.22 -10.86
C THR A 71 -18.88 28.29 -9.76
N THR A 72 -18.68 27.90 -8.51
CA THR A 72 -18.35 28.75 -7.37
C THR A 72 -17.48 27.97 -6.37
N LEU A 73 -16.27 27.57 -6.76
CA LEU A 73 -15.20 27.57 -5.76
C LEU A 73 -14.64 29.01 -5.74
N PRO A 74 -15.02 29.87 -4.78
CA PRO A 74 -14.14 30.96 -4.40
C PRO A 74 -12.89 30.29 -3.83
N LEU A 75 -11.98 29.90 -4.72
CA LEU A 75 -10.65 29.42 -4.36
C LEU A 75 -9.87 30.65 -3.92
N THR A 76 -10.17 31.09 -2.70
CA THR A 76 -9.37 32.07 -1.97
C THR A 76 -8.10 31.36 -1.51
N ILE A 77 -7.23 31.01 -2.46
CA ILE A 77 -5.92 30.45 -2.15
C ILE A 77 -5.05 31.62 -1.72
N SER A 78 -4.71 31.64 -0.44
CA SER A 78 -3.72 32.56 0.10
C SER A 78 -2.34 31.91 0.08
N PRO A 79 -1.26 32.67 -0.17
CA PRO A 79 0.08 32.15 -0.03
C PRO A 79 0.34 31.67 1.40
N LEU A 80 1.20 30.66 1.52
CA LEU A 80 1.74 30.24 2.80
C LEU A 80 2.41 31.43 3.49
N ASP A 81 2.18 31.54 4.79
CA ASP A 81 2.78 32.61 5.58
C ASP A 81 4.30 32.40 5.66
N SER A 82 5.04 33.38 5.17
CA SER A 82 6.50 33.37 5.23
C SER A 82 7.07 33.83 6.57
N SER A 83 6.23 34.41 7.42
CA SER A 83 6.59 34.96 8.72
C SER A 83 6.40 33.96 9.87
N THR A 84 5.68 32.86 9.63
CA THR A 84 5.57 31.78 10.61
C THR A 84 6.89 31.02 10.72
N PRO A 85 7.38 30.77 11.94
CA PRO A 85 8.56 29.92 12.12
C PRO A 85 8.20 28.49 11.71
N SER A 86 9.00 27.92 10.80
CA SER A 86 8.94 26.51 10.40
C SER A 86 10.30 25.89 10.62
N ARG A 87 10.32 24.59 10.97
CA ARG A 87 11.54 23.80 11.01
C ARG A 87 12.15 23.66 9.61
N PHE A 88 11.32 23.69 8.58
CA PHE A 88 11.72 23.46 7.21
C PHE A 88 11.93 24.77 6.43
N PRO A 89 13.13 24.98 5.87
CA PRO A 89 13.34 26.04 4.88
C PRO A 89 12.41 25.87 3.67
N LYS A 90 12.04 26.98 3.00
CA LYS A 90 11.15 26.98 1.83
C LYS A 90 11.68 26.17 0.63
N ASN A 91 13.00 26.02 0.54
CA ASN A 91 13.69 25.25 -0.50
C ASN A 91 13.85 23.77 -0.14
N THR A 92 13.26 23.31 0.97
CA THR A 92 13.23 21.89 1.33
C THR A 92 12.40 21.11 0.33
N SER A 93 12.90 19.97 -0.13
CA SER A 93 12.15 19.11 -1.04
C SER A 93 10.96 18.47 -0.33
N ILE A 94 9.86 18.31 -1.05
CA ILE A 94 8.66 17.62 -0.58
C ILE A 94 9.00 16.18 -0.21
N GLY A 95 9.99 15.57 -0.86
CA GLY A 95 10.51 14.26 -0.49
C GLY A 95 11.01 14.23 0.96
N THR A 96 11.80 15.22 1.37
CA THR A 96 12.27 15.34 2.76
C THR A 96 11.12 15.62 3.73
N LEU A 97 10.17 16.48 3.33
CA LEU A 97 8.98 16.75 4.15
C LEU A 97 8.15 15.48 4.38
N LEU A 98 7.97 14.65 3.35
CA LEU A 98 7.29 13.36 3.45
C LEU A 98 8.04 12.38 4.35
N ASP A 99 9.36 12.31 4.25
CA ASP A 99 10.20 11.43 5.07
C ASP A 99 10.18 11.84 6.55
N GLU A 100 9.99 13.14 6.84
CA GLU A 100 9.80 13.69 8.18
C GLU A 100 8.33 13.90 8.58
N TYR A 101 7.39 13.34 7.80
CA TYR A 101 5.95 13.36 8.06
C TYR A 101 5.33 14.77 8.20
N PHE A 102 5.95 15.81 7.64
CA PHE A 102 5.54 17.21 7.77
C PHE A 102 5.40 17.69 9.23
N ILE A 103 6.01 16.98 10.17
CA ILE A 103 5.93 17.36 11.58
C ILE A 103 6.75 18.63 11.76
N GLU A 104 6.20 19.71 12.29
CA GLU A 104 6.95 20.96 12.56
C GLU A 104 7.59 20.92 13.95
N GLU A 105 6.80 20.55 14.96
CA GLU A 105 7.23 20.39 16.35
C GLU A 105 6.64 19.11 16.95
N TRP A 106 7.44 18.43 17.78
CA TRP A 106 6.98 17.27 18.54
C TRP A 106 6.41 17.72 19.89
N THR A 107 5.09 17.65 20.05
CA THR A 107 4.43 17.95 21.32
C THR A 107 4.22 16.67 22.13
N PHE A 108 5.06 16.45 23.14
CA PHE A 108 4.97 15.27 24.02
C PHE A 108 3.83 15.33 25.04
N ARG A 109 2.95 16.33 24.97
CA ARG A 109 1.80 16.51 25.89
C ARG A 109 0.54 15.75 25.45
N MET A 110 0.69 14.73 24.63
CA MET A 110 -0.42 13.90 24.18
C MET A 110 -0.65 12.75 25.17
N SER A 111 -1.88 12.65 25.67
CA SER A 111 -2.34 11.49 26.42
C SER A 111 -2.55 10.34 25.43
N TYR A 112 -1.75 9.28 25.55
CA TYR A 112 -1.92 8.08 24.72
C TYR A 112 -3.29 7.45 24.94
N GLU A 113 -3.84 7.52 26.16
CA GLU A 113 -5.14 6.96 26.50
C GLU A 113 -6.26 7.66 25.71
N ASP A 114 -6.27 8.99 25.69
CA ASP A 114 -7.28 9.78 24.95
C ASP A 114 -7.17 9.61 23.44
N TYR A 115 -5.94 9.51 22.92
CA TYR A 115 -5.68 9.26 21.51
C TYR A 115 -6.23 7.89 21.09
N PHE A 116 -5.89 6.83 21.82
CA PHE A 116 -6.38 5.48 21.51
C PHE A 116 -7.89 5.33 21.73
N ALA A 117 -8.46 6.01 22.73
CA ALA A 117 -9.91 6.03 22.93
C ALA A 117 -10.65 6.67 21.75
N THR A 118 -10.10 7.74 21.18
CA THR A 118 -10.69 8.43 20.01
C THR A 118 -10.54 7.61 18.72
N CYS A 119 -9.41 6.94 18.55
CA CYS A 119 -9.10 6.17 17.34
C CYS A 119 -9.44 4.67 17.44
N ALA A 120 -10.12 4.25 18.51
CA ALA A 120 -10.44 2.84 18.72
C ALA A 120 -11.35 2.33 17.59
N PRO A 121 -10.93 1.31 16.81
CA PRO A 121 -11.79 0.72 15.80
C PRO A 121 -12.98 0.02 16.47
N SER A 122 -14.16 0.11 15.86
CA SER A 122 -15.37 -0.57 16.36
C SER A 122 -15.25 -2.09 16.37
N HIS A 123 -14.43 -2.64 15.48
CA HIS A 123 -14.12 -4.06 15.40
C HIS A 123 -12.63 -4.28 15.14
N CYS A 124 -12.00 -5.10 15.97
CA CYS A 124 -10.65 -5.58 15.76
C CYS A 124 -10.68 -6.93 15.04
N ASN A 125 -10.03 -7.03 13.87
CA ASN A 125 -9.70 -8.31 13.28
C ASN A 125 -8.25 -8.65 13.60
N PHE A 126 -8.05 -9.81 14.24
CA PHE A 126 -6.73 -10.31 14.54
C PHE A 126 -6.24 -11.18 13.39
N GLU A 127 -5.19 -10.74 12.71
CA GLU A 127 -4.48 -11.57 11.74
C GLU A 127 -3.37 -12.35 12.47
N TYR A 128 -3.60 -13.65 12.67
CA TYR A 128 -2.60 -14.53 13.27
C TYR A 128 -1.54 -14.89 12.23
N VAL A 129 -0.52 -14.04 12.11
CA VAL A 129 0.65 -14.35 11.28
C VAL A 129 1.52 -15.37 12.02
N THR A 130 1.32 -16.65 11.74
CA THR A 130 2.18 -17.70 12.29
C THR A 130 3.57 -17.56 11.68
N ARG A 131 4.53 -17.04 12.44
CA ARG A 131 5.95 -17.18 12.09
C ARG A 131 6.27 -18.67 12.14
N ASN A 132 6.87 -19.21 11.07
CA ASN A 132 7.36 -20.60 11.01
C ASN A 132 8.33 -20.85 12.18
N ASN A 133 7.78 -21.29 13.30
CA ASN A 133 8.54 -21.58 14.50
C ASN A 133 9.33 -22.86 14.22
N ILE A 134 10.64 -22.84 14.49
CA ILE A 134 11.52 -23.99 14.26
C ILE A 134 11.01 -25.24 14.99
N LEU A 135 10.35 -25.04 16.14
CA LEU A 135 9.72 -26.08 16.93
C LEU A 135 8.52 -26.70 16.19
N TYR A 136 7.72 -25.90 15.48
CA TYR A 136 6.59 -26.38 14.67
C TYR A 136 7.03 -27.20 13.45
N VAL A 137 8.12 -26.79 12.79
CA VAL A 137 8.70 -27.56 11.68
C VAL A 137 9.25 -28.89 12.19
N ALA A 138 9.99 -28.88 13.30
CA ALA A 138 10.56 -30.10 13.88
C ALA A 138 9.48 -31.10 14.32
N THR A 139 8.43 -30.66 15.02
CA THR A 139 7.34 -31.54 15.45
C THR A 139 6.56 -32.12 14.27
N SER A 140 6.39 -31.35 13.19
CA SER A 140 5.72 -31.80 11.97
C SER A 140 6.51 -32.91 11.26
N VAL A 141 7.83 -32.78 11.12
CA VAL A 141 8.68 -33.81 10.49
C VAL A 141 8.69 -35.10 11.32
N LEU A 142 8.83 -34.98 12.64
CA LEU A 142 8.78 -36.13 13.55
C LEU A 142 7.42 -36.83 13.50
N GLY A 143 6.34 -36.06 13.47
CA GLY A 143 4.97 -36.57 13.35
C GLY A 143 4.74 -37.30 12.02
N LEU A 144 5.22 -36.75 10.91
CA LEU A 144 5.12 -37.39 9.59
C LEU A 144 5.90 -38.70 9.53
N TYR A 145 7.14 -38.71 9.99
CA TYR A 145 7.97 -39.92 9.96
C TYR A 145 7.40 -41.03 10.86
N GLY A 146 7.03 -40.67 12.09
CA GLY A 146 6.44 -41.61 13.05
C GLY A 146 5.09 -42.13 12.59
N GLY A 147 4.20 -41.22 12.18
CA GLY A 147 2.85 -41.53 11.72
C GLY A 147 2.85 -42.38 10.46
N LEU A 148 3.72 -42.09 9.49
CA LEU A 148 3.81 -42.87 8.26
C LEU A 148 4.26 -44.30 8.53
N THR A 149 5.27 -44.49 9.38
CA THR A 149 5.84 -45.81 9.68
C THR A 149 4.83 -46.71 10.41
N VAL A 150 4.16 -46.17 11.43
CA VAL A 150 3.14 -46.90 12.19
C VAL A 150 1.88 -47.12 11.34
N GLY A 151 1.45 -46.11 10.59
CA GLY A 151 0.30 -46.15 9.71
C GLY A 151 0.45 -47.21 8.62
N LEU A 152 1.61 -47.28 7.95
CA LEU A 152 1.86 -48.29 6.91
C LEU A 152 1.80 -49.71 7.47
N ARG A 153 2.42 -49.96 8.64
CA ARG A 153 2.36 -51.28 9.29
C ARG A 153 0.94 -51.70 9.61
N PHE A 154 0.13 -50.77 10.12
CA PHE A 154 -1.27 -51.02 10.41
C PHE A 154 -2.05 -51.33 9.12
N ILE A 155 -1.86 -50.55 8.06
CA ILE A 155 -2.51 -50.77 6.77
C ILE A 155 -2.13 -52.14 6.19
N ILE A 156 -0.84 -52.48 6.17
CA ILE A 156 -0.35 -53.77 5.63
C ILE A 156 -1.00 -54.94 6.38
N TRP A 157 -1.05 -54.88 7.71
CA TRP A 157 -1.68 -55.94 8.50
C TRP A 157 -3.17 -56.10 8.17
N ASN A 158 -3.89 -54.99 8.05
CA ASN A 158 -5.31 -55.00 7.68
C ASN A 158 -5.54 -55.52 6.27
N VAL A 159 -4.73 -55.11 5.29
CA VAL A 159 -4.83 -55.57 3.89
C VAL A 159 -4.57 -57.07 3.79
N ILE A 160 -3.55 -57.60 4.48
CA ILE A 160 -3.28 -59.04 4.51
C ILE A 160 -4.45 -59.80 5.12
N ARG A 161 -5.01 -59.31 6.23
CA ARG A 161 -6.18 -59.93 6.88
C ARG A 161 -7.40 -59.92 5.95
N LEU A 162 -7.65 -58.82 5.25
CA LEU A 162 -8.73 -58.69 4.28
C LEU A 162 -8.54 -59.65 3.11
N TYR A 163 -7.33 -59.71 2.53
CA TYR A 163 -7.00 -60.61 1.44
C TYR A 163 -7.20 -62.09 1.83
N ARG A 164 -6.72 -62.48 3.03
CA ARG A 164 -6.93 -63.85 3.55
C ARG A 164 -8.42 -64.16 3.75
N SER A 165 -9.19 -63.21 4.25
CA SER A 165 -10.64 -63.36 4.44
C SER A 165 -11.38 -63.53 3.11
N LEU A 166 -11.08 -62.69 2.12
CA LEU A 166 -11.63 -62.76 0.76
C LEU A 166 -11.29 -64.09 0.09
N LYS A 167 -10.03 -64.54 0.16
CA LYS A 167 -9.60 -65.82 -0.41
C LYS A 167 -10.33 -67.00 0.24
N LYS A 168 -10.55 -66.96 1.56
CA LYS A 168 -11.34 -67.97 2.29
C LYS A 168 -12.80 -67.99 1.84
N HIS A 169 -13.43 -66.82 1.71
CA HIS A 169 -14.81 -66.73 1.21
C HIS A 169 -14.97 -67.21 -0.23
N ILE A 170 -14.03 -66.88 -1.12
CA ILE A 170 -14.05 -67.36 -2.52
C ILE A 170 -13.88 -68.88 -2.59
N ARG A 171 -12.97 -69.47 -1.79
CA ARG A 171 -12.81 -70.93 -1.69
C ARG A 171 -14.07 -71.61 -1.17
N SER A 172 -14.69 -71.04 -0.13
CA SER A 172 -15.94 -71.57 0.43
C SER A 172 -17.11 -71.51 -0.55
N ARG A 173 -17.19 -70.49 -1.41
CA ARG A 173 -18.21 -70.43 -2.47
C ARG A 173 -17.98 -71.42 -3.62
N ARG A 174 -16.73 -71.78 -3.94
CA ARG A 174 -16.42 -72.80 -4.97
C ARG A 174 -16.72 -74.24 -4.57
N VAL A 175 -16.77 -74.55 -3.26
CA VAL A 175 -17.08 -75.90 -2.75
C VAL A 175 -18.59 -76.18 -2.68
N ILE A 176 -19.44 -75.14 -2.79
CA ILE A 176 -20.91 -75.23 -2.67
C ILE A 176 -21.61 -75.10 -4.05
N ALA A 177 -20.87 -75.12 -5.16
CA ALA A 177 -21.46 -75.27 -6.49
C ALA A 177 -21.43 -76.76 -6.87
N PRO A 178 -22.53 -77.53 -6.68
CA PRO A 178 -22.60 -78.90 -7.15
C PRO A 178 -22.62 -78.94 -8.69
N SER A 179 -21.91 -79.94 -9.21
CA SER A 179 -22.07 -80.53 -10.55
C SER A 179 -23.50 -80.90 -10.86
#